data_AF-A0A496ARU5-F1
#
_entry.id   AF-A0A496ARU5-F1
#
_cell.length_a   1.000
_cell.length_b   1.000
_cell.length_c   1.000
_cell.angle_alpha   90.00
_cell.angle_beta   90.00
_cell.angle_gamma   90.00
#
_symmetry.space_group_name_H-M   'P 1'
#
loop_
_entity.id
_entity.type
_entity.pdbx_description
1 polymer ?
#
loop_
_entity_poly.entity_id
_entity_poly.type
_entity_poly.pdbx_seq_one_letter_code
_entity_poly.pdbx_strand_id
1 'polypeptide(L)'
;MLGARRAAIALTVLLASCLSWVIYLLLARAKLGSPTECFALAQVCVVLLAAPYLAAYTSRTEGDSVLLTLSRISTRRRLLMQLATSQMPLLCWAFLSTGFLFFSMELPFVKALQILAVLGIYSFSAGAVGMWGAKVFRDVLFSTEFAYLLWCATIGGMFLLAPLERYIDSVQPIIPLVLHANPLIAVCAILGETDIFRTPLLYELTPIPSYLFAYPPWYLVCFWQVFIGGICLLSLNKFAAAKPLKGTTKTWLT
;
A
#
# COMPACT_ATOMS: atom_id res chain seq x y z
N MET A 1 -27.22 -11.14 -4.90
CA MET A 1 -26.09 -10.25 -4.49
C MET A 1 -25.10 -10.90 -3.50
N LEU A 2 -25.52 -11.72 -2.53
CA LEU A 2 -24.61 -12.32 -1.53
C LEU A 2 -23.58 -13.30 -2.13
N GLY A 3 -23.98 -14.10 -3.13
CA GLY A 3 -23.08 -15.08 -3.79
C GLY A 3 -21.92 -14.44 -4.57
N ALA A 4 -22.18 -13.35 -5.31
CA ALA A 4 -21.15 -12.65 -6.09
C ALA A 4 -20.08 -12.01 -5.19
N ARG A 5 -20.47 -11.45 -4.03
CA ARG A 5 -19.52 -10.90 -3.05
C ARG A 5 -18.62 -11.97 -2.44
N ARG A 6 -19.18 -13.15 -2.11
CA ARG A 6 -18.41 -14.29 -1.58
C ARG A 6 -17.40 -14.82 -2.61
N ALA A 7 -17.82 -14.95 -3.86
CA ALA A 7 -16.94 -15.36 -4.96
C ALA A 7 -15.78 -14.36 -5.19
N ALA A 8 -16.08 -13.05 -5.15
CA ALA A 8 -15.05 -12.01 -5.28
C ALA A 8 -14.04 -12.03 -4.11
N ILE A 9 -14.50 -12.26 -2.88
CA ILE A 9 -13.62 -12.41 -1.71
C ILE A 9 -12.70 -13.63 -1.90
N ALA A 10 -13.27 -14.79 -2.23
CA ALA A 10 -12.50 -16.02 -2.43
C ALA A 10 -11.46 -15.88 -3.56
N LEU A 11 -11.85 -15.26 -4.68
CA LEU A 11 -10.94 -15.00 -5.79
C LEU A 11 -9.81 -14.05 -5.39
N THR A 12 -10.11 -12.98 -4.65
CA THR A 12 -9.10 -12.03 -4.17
C THR A 12 -8.10 -12.72 -3.24
N VAL A 13 -8.59 -13.53 -2.30
CA VAL A 13 -7.75 -14.31 -1.38
C VAL A 13 -6.86 -15.29 -2.16
N LEU A 14 -7.41 -15.99 -3.17
CA LEU A 14 -6.66 -16.93 -4.00
C LEU A 14 -5.55 -16.23 -4.80
N LEU A 15 -5.87 -15.11 -5.46
CA LEU A 15 -4.92 -14.33 -6.24
C LEU A 15 -3.83 -13.73 -5.35
N ALA A 16 -4.20 -13.19 -4.18
CA ALA A 16 -3.26 -12.65 -3.20
C ALA A 16 -2.30 -13.74 -2.68
N SER A 17 -2.80 -14.95 -2.39
CA SER A 17 -1.96 -16.08 -1.99
C SER A 17 -1.02 -16.53 -3.10
N CYS A 18 -1.50 -16.63 -4.35
CA CYS A 18 -0.67 -16.98 -5.50
C CYS A 18 0.45 -15.94 -5.72
N LEU A 19 0.10 -14.65 -5.70
CA LEU A 19 1.06 -13.57 -5.85
C LEU A 19 2.08 -13.54 -4.71
N SER A 20 1.63 -13.74 -3.46
CA SER A 20 2.51 -13.84 -2.30
C SER A 20 3.50 -14.98 -2.45
N TRP A 21 3.05 -16.14 -2.95
CA TRP A 21 3.91 -17.29 -3.17
C TRP A 21 4.98 -17.01 -4.24
N VAL A 22 4.60 -16.38 -5.35
CA VAL A 22 5.55 -15.98 -6.41
C VAL A 22 6.59 -15.00 -5.87
N ILE A 23 6.16 -13.96 -5.16
CA ILE A 23 7.08 -12.95 -4.59
C ILE A 23 7.99 -13.59 -3.54
N TYR A 24 7.45 -14.44 -2.66
CA TYR A 24 8.22 -15.19 -1.68
C TYR A 24 9.32 -16.03 -2.36
N LEU A 25 8.97 -16.79 -3.40
CA LEU A 25 9.94 -17.61 -4.14
C LEU A 25 11.05 -16.77 -4.78
N LEU A 26 10.72 -15.59 -5.32
CA LEU A 26 11.71 -14.68 -5.88
C LEU A 26 12.67 -14.15 -4.81
N LEU A 27 12.13 -13.71 -3.67
CA LEU A 27 12.92 -13.19 -2.55
C LEU A 27 13.82 -14.28 -1.94
N ALA A 28 13.28 -15.49 -1.76
CA ALA A 28 14.02 -16.64 -1.25
C ALA A 28 15.15 -17.08 -2.20
N ARG A 29 14.88 -17.09 -3.52
CA ARG A 29 15.91 -17.39 -4.53
C ARG A 29 17.03 -16.36 -4.55
N ALA A 30 16.71 -15.09 -4.33
CA ALA A 30 17.68 -14.01 -4.20
C ALA A 30 18.45 -14.04 -2.86
N LYS A 31 18.09 -14.93 -1.93
CA LYS A 31 18.70 -15.05 -0.59
C LYS A 31 18.69 -13.72 0.18
N LEU A 32 17.59 -12.98 0.08
CA LEU A 32 17.47 -11.63 0.66
C LEU A 32 17.23 -11.62 2.18
N GLY A 33 16.95 -12.77 2.79
CA GLY A 33 16.70 -12.89 4.23
C GLY A 33 16.26 -14.30 4.61
N SER A 34 15.77 -14.45 5.85
CA SER A 34 15.20 -15.71 6.31
C SER A 34 13.87 -16.03 5.57
N PRO A 35 13.40 -17.30 5.56
CA PRO A 35 12.10 -17.63 4.97
C PRO A 35 10.95 -16.82 5.54
N THR A 36 10.97 -16.57 6.86
CA THR A 36 9.98 -15.77 7.59
C THR A 36 9.96 -14.32 7.08
N GLU A 37 11.12 -13.71 6.91
CA GLU A 37 11.24 -12.35 6.39
C GLU A 37 10.81 -12.24 4.93
N CYS A 38 11.26 -13.18 4.09
CA CYS A 38 10.87 -13.21 2.68
C CYS A 38 9.34 -13.31 2.54
N PHE A 39 8.69 -14.12 3.38
CA PHE A 39 7.24 -14.25 3.35
C PHE A 39 6.54 -13.00 3.88
N ALA A 40 7.01 -12.39 4.98
CA ALA A 40 6.44 -11.15 5.49
C ALA A 40 6.61 -9.96 4.52
N LEU A 41 7.74 -9.86 3.84
CA LEU A 41 7.97 -8.88 2.77
C LEU A 41 7.04 -9.13 1.58
N ALA A 42 6.84 -10.39 1.19
CA ALA A 42 5.88 -10.75 0.16
C ALA A 42 4.46 -10.30 0.56
N GLN A 43 4.07 -10.43 1.83
CA GLN A 43 2.78 -9.95 2.30
C GLN A 43 2.61 -8.44 2.09
N VAL A 44 3.63 -7.66 2.43
CA VAL A 44 3.62 -6.20 2.21
C VAL A 44 3.45 -5.86 0.74
N CYS A 45 4.24 -6.48 -0.15
CA CYS A 45 4.14 -6.25 -1.59
C CYS A 45 2.74 -6.56 -2.13
N VAL A 46 2.14 -7.68 -1.71
CA VAL A 46 0.77 -8.04 -2.11
C VAL A 46 -0.25 -7.02 -1.63
N VAL A 47 -0.16 -6.54 -0.39
CA VAL A 47 -1.07 -5.51 0.13
C VAL A 47 -0.95 -4.22 -0.68
N LEU A 48 0.27 -3.75 -0.96
CA LEU A 48 0.51 -2.52 -1.73
C LEU A 48 0.03 -2.62 -3.19
N LEU A 49 0.00 -3.83 -3.76
CA LEU A 49 -0.53 -4.08 -5.11
C LEU A 49 -2.06 -4.25 -5.11
N ALA A 50 -2.63 -5.04 -4.21
CA ALA A 50 -4.06 -5.34 -4.24
C ALA A 50 -4.93 -4.18 -3.71
N ALA A 51 -4.49 -3.49 -2.67
CA ALA A 51 -5.31 -2.49 -1.98
C ALA A 51 -5.74 -1.30 -2.87
N PRO A 52 -4.86 -0.67 -3.66
CA PRO A 52 -5.25 0.44 -4.54
C PRO A 52 -6.31 0.04 -5.55
N TYR A 53 -6.15 -1.12 -6.19
CA TYR A 53 -7.08 -1.61 -7.20
C TYR A 53 -8.48 -1.86 -6.63
N LEU A 54 -8.57 -2.58 -5.50
CA LEU A 54 -9.85 -2.87 -4.83
C LEU A 54 -10.60 -1.59 -4.45
N ALA A 55 -9.86 -0.60 -3.94
CA ALA A 55 -10.44 0.66 -3.52
C ALA A 55 -10.84 1.56 -4.72
N ALA A 56 -10.02 1.59 -5.78
CA ALA A 56 -10.33 2.31 -7.02
C ALA A 56 -11.59 1.75 -7.70
N TYR A 57 -11.69 0.43 -7.80
CA TYR A 57 -12.82 -0.27 -8.41
C TYR A 57 -14.15 -0.02 -7.67
N THR A 58 -14.13 -0.13 -6.34
CA THR A 58 -15.31 0.14 -5.49
C THR A 58 -15.75 1.61 -5.53
N SER A 59 -14.80 2.55 -5.57
CA SER A 59 -15.06 3.99 -5.69
C SER A 59 -15.74 4.37 -7.01
N ARG A 60 -15.47 3.65 -8.10
CA ARG A 60 -16.09 3.88 -9.40
C ARG A 60 -17.50 3.30 -9.49
N THR A 61 -17.66 2.03 -9.13
CA THR A 61 -18.94 1.30 -9.24
C THR A 61 -20.05 1.91 -8.39
N GLU A 62 -19.73 2.45 -7.21
CA GLU A 62 -20.72 3.11 -6.35
C GLU A 62 -20.87 4.63 -6.61
N GLY A 63 -20.02 5.21 -7.45
CA GLY A 63 -20.04 6.64 -7.80
C GLY A 63 -21.14 7.01 -8.79
N ASP A 64 -21.45 6.12 -9.73
CA ASP A 64 -22.43 6.37 -10.81
C ASP A 64 -23.89 6.25 -10.34
N SER A 65 -24.12 5.62 -9.18
CA SER A 65 -25.47 5.29 -8.70
C SER A 65 -26.10 6.32 -7.77
N VAL A 66 -25.37 7.33 -7.27
CA VAL A 66 -25.87 8.23 -6.21
C VAL A 66 -25.33 9.64 -6.38
N LEU A 67 -25.77 10.32 -7.44
CA LEU A 67 -25.44 11.72 -7.74
C LEU A 67 -26.46 12.72 -7.17
N LEU A 68 -27.42 12.26 -6.37
CA LEU A 68 -28.46 13.12 -5.79
C LEU A 68 -28.34 13.14 -4.26
N THR A 69 -28.10 14.35 -3.74
CA THR A 69 -28.47 14.82 -2.39
C THR A 69 -27.80 14.15 -1.18
N LEU A 70 -26.51 14.40 -0.92
CA LEU A 70 -25.90 14.07 0.38
C LEU A 70 -25.03 15.21 0.92
N SER A 71 -25.20 15.51 2.22
CA SER A 71 -24.47 16.56 2.95
C SER A 71 -22.99 16.20 3.14
N ARG A 72 -22.11 17.21 3.27
CA ARG A 72 -20.64 17.02 3.35
C ARG A 72 -20.18 16.01 4.42
N ILE A 73 -20.89 15.92 5.55
CA ILE A 73 -20.59 14.98 6.65
C ILE A 73 -20.93 13.54 6.24
N SER A 74 -22.06 13.35 5.55
CA SER A 74 -22.49 12.04 5.06
C SER A 74 -21.55 11.50 3.97
N THR A 75 -20.96 12.37 3.15
CA THR A 75 -19.99 11.97 2.11
C THR A 75 -18.69 11.44 2.71
N ARG A 76 -18.14 12.09 3.74
CA ARG A 76 -16.90 11.62 4.40
C ARG A 76 -17.09 10.24 5.03
N ARG A 77 -18.21 10.05 5.75
CA ARG A 77 -18.54 8.76 6.36
C ARG A 77 -18.69 7.68 5.30
N ARG A 78 -19.34 8.00 4.18
CA ARG A 78 -19.50 7.07 3.05
C ARG A 78 -18.17 6.68 2.43
N LEU A 79 -17.28 7.62 2.14
CA LEU A 79 -15.95 7.32 1.59
C LEU A 79 -15.13 6.42 2.52
N LEU A 80 -15.16 6.68 3.83
CA LEU A 80 -14.49 5.84 4.82
C LEU A 80 -15.11 4.42 4.87
N MET A 81 -16.43 4.32 4.83
CA MET A 81 -17.11 3.02 4.78
C MET A 81 -16.78 2.26 3.49
N GLN A 82 -16.75 2.93 2.34
CA GLN A 82 -16.35 2.34 1.06
C GLN A 82 -14.92 1.83 1.09
N LEU A 83 -13.99 2.63 1.63
CA LEU A 83 -12.62 2.19 1.83
C LEU A 83 -12.59 0.95 2.73
N ALA A 84 -13.22 1.00 3.91
CA ALA A 84 -13.23 -0.13 4.84
C ALA A 84 -13.84 -1.40 4.22
N THR A 85 -14.97 -1.30 3.53
CA THR A 85 -15.61 -2.47 2.90
C THR A 85 -14.79 -3.03 1.75
N SER A 86 -14.12 -2.18 0.97
CA SER A 86 -13.24 -2.62 -0.13
C SER A 86 -12.02 -3.40 0.35
N GLN A 87 -11.54 -3.11 1.56
CA GLN A 87 -10.35 -3.76 2.12
C GLN A 87 -10.64 -5.06 2.89
N MET A 88 -11.90 -5.37 3.22
CA MET A 88 -12.26 -6.59 3.96
C MET A 88 -11.68 -7.90 3.39
N PRO A 89 -11.71 -8.15 2.06
CA PRO A 89 -11.12 -9.38 1.51
C PRO A 89 -9.61 -9.46 1.76
N LEU A 90 -8.92 -8.32 1.62
CA LEU A 90 -7.47 -8.22 1.78
C LEU A 90 -7.06 -8.33 3.26
N LEU A 91 -7.83 -7.75 4.18
CA LEU A 91 -7.62 -7.89 5.63
C LEU A 91 -7.86 -9.34 6.09
N CYS A 92 -8.88 -10.01 5.54
CA CYS A 92 -9.11 -11.43 5.79
C CYS A 92 -7.89 -12.27 5.32
N TRP A 93 -7.40 -12.00 4.11
CA TRP A 93 -6.19 -12.64 3.60
C TRP A 93 -4.95 -12.35 4.45
N ALA A 94 -4.74 -11.10 4.87
CA ALA A 94 -3.63 -10.70 5.73
C ALA A 94 -3.68 -11.43 7.08
N PHE A 95 -4.87 -11.52 7.69
CA PHE A 95 -5.06 -12.28 8.93
C PHE A 95 -4.71 -13.76 8.76
N LEU A 96 -5.23 -14.41 7.71
CA LEU A 96 -4.97 -15.83 7.44
C LEU A 96 -3.49 -16.10 7.15
N SER A 97 -2.85 -15.25 6.33
CA SER A 97 -1.44 -15.42 5.95
C SER A 97 -0.48 -15.10 7.10
N THR A 98 -0.78 -14.11 7.96
CA THR A 98 0.00 -13.87 9.17
C THR A 98 -0.24 -14.95 10.22
N GLY A 99 -1.45 -15.53 10.28
CA GLY A 99 -1.73 -16.74 11.05
C GLY A 99 -0.85 -17.92 10.60
N PHE A 100 -0.68 -18.11 9.28
CA PHE A 100 0.25 -19.10 8.75
C PHE A 100 1.70 -18.85 9.19
N LEU A 101 2.19 -17.60 9.15
CA LEU A 101 3.52 -17.27 9.70
C LEU A 101 3.64 -17.62 11.19
N PHE A 102 2.62 -17.30 11.98
CA PHE A 102 2.61 -17.58 13.41
C PHE A 102 2.68 -19.08 13.72
N PHE A 103 1.88 -19.90 13.03
CA PHE A 103 1.81 -21.34 13.31
C PHE A 103 2.91 -22.16 12.61
N SER A 104 3.28 -21.81 11.38
CA SER A 104 4.18 -22.63 10.57
C SER A 104 5.64 -22.19 10.62
N MET A 105 5.90 -20.93 10.98
CA MET A 105 7.25 -20.35 11.04
C MET A 105 7.63 -19.88 12.46
N GLU A 106 6.87 -20.30 13.48
CA GLU A 106 7.10 -20.03 14.90
C GLU A 106 7.31 -18.55 15.26
N LEU A 107 6.65 -17.65 14.53
CA LEU A 107 6.80 -16.22 14.74
C LEU A 107 6.24 -15.81 16.13
N PRO A 108 6.97 -15.05 16.96
CA PRO A 108 6.45 -14.58 18.24
C PRO A 108 5.14 -13.79 18.08
N PHE A 109 4.18 -14.01 18.98
CA PHE A 109 2.85 -13.40 18.93
C PHE A 109 2.90 -11.87 18.78
N VAL A 110 3.82 -11.20 19.49
CA VAL A 110 4.00 -9.75 19.42
C VAL A 110 4.41 -9.30 18.01
N LYS A 111 5.36 -10.01 17.38
CA LYS A 111 5.78 -9.71 15.99
C LYS A 111 4.64 -9.97 15.01
N ALA A 112 3.89 -11.05 15.19
CA ALA A 112 2.72 -11.36 14.35
C ALA A 112 1.64 -10.26 14.42
N LEU A 113 1.33 -9.78 15.63
CA LEU A 113 0.38 -8.69 15.83
C LEU A 113 0.87 -7.37 15.20
N GLN A 114 2.17 -7.06 15.32
CA GLN A 114 2.78 -5.89 14.71
C GLN A 114 2.72 -5.96 13.17
N ILE A 115 3.05 -7.11 12.57
CA ILE A 115 2.94 -7.32 11.12
C ILE A 115 1.49 -7.15 10.67
N LEU A 116 0.52 -7.73 11.38
CA LEU A 116 -0.89 -7.57 11.05
C LEU A 116 -1.34 -6.11 11.11
N ALA A 117 -0.87 -5.34 12.11
CA ALA A 117 -1.14 -3.91 12.21
C ALA A 117 -0.52 -3.14 11.03
N VAL A 118 0.72 -3.44 10.65
CA VAL A 118 1.39 -2.85 9.48
C VAL A 118 0.61 -3.13 8.20
N LEU A 119 0.23 -4.40 7.95
CA LEU A 119 -0.54 -4.79 6.76
C LEU A 119 -1.90 -4.09 6.72
N GLY A 120 -2.57 -3.94 7.88
CA GLY A 120 -3.80 -3.16 8.00
C GLY A 120 -3.60 -1.70 7.59
N ILE A 121 -2.63 -1.02 8.19
CA ILE A 121 -2.31 0.39 7.87
C ILE A 121 -1.98 0.56 6.38
N TYR A 122 -1.22 -0.36 5.80
CA TYR A 122 -0.84 -0.32 4.39
C TYR A 122 -2.04 -0.55 3.48
N SER A 123 -2.93 -1.48 3.83
CA SER A 123 -4.17 -1.71 3.08
C SER A 123 -5.05 -0.45 3.04
N PHE A 124 -5.22 0.24 4.18
CA PHE A 124 -6.01 1.48 4.21
C PHE A 124 -5.32 2.65 3.49
N SER A 125 -4.02 2.85 3.68
CA SER A 125 -3.28 3.95 3.05
C SER A 125 -3.15 3.76 1.53
N ALA A 126 -2.78 2.58 1.07
CA ALA A 126 -2.71 2.25 -0.35
C ALA A 126 -4.09 2.26 -1.01
N GLY A 127 -5.12 1.77 -0.33
CA GLY A 127 -6.50 1.92 -0.78
C GLY A 127 -6.94 3.38 -0.91
N ALA A 128 -6.56 4.25 0.03
CA ALA A 128 -6.85 5.69 -0.05
C ALA A 128 -6.19 6.35 -1.28
N VAL A 129 -4.94 5.99 -1.60
CA VAL A 129 -4.25 6.45 -2.82
C VAL A 129 -5.00 6.00 -4.07
N GLY A 130 -5.42 4.74 -4.14
CA GLY A 130 -6.22 4.20 -5.26
C GLY A 130 -7.59 4.87 -5.40
N MET A 131 -8.30 5.13 -4.31
CA MET A 131 -9.57 5.86 -4.37
C MET A 131 -9.39 7.29 -4.86
N TRP A 132 -8.32 7.96 -4.39
CA TRP A 132 -7.99 9.31 -4.80
C TRP A 132 -7.65 9.38 -6.29
N GLY A 133 -6.75 8.52 -6.77
CA GLY A 133 -6.40 8.46 -8.19
C GLY A 133 -7.61 8.16 -9.07
N ALA A 134 -8.51 7.26 -8.66
CA ALA A 134 -9.71 6.92 -9.43
C ALA A 134 -10.65 8.12 -9.61
N LYS A 135 -10.65 9.06 -8.66
CA LYS A 135 -11.40 10.32 -8.79
C LYS A 135 -10.67 11.37 -9.62
N VAL A 136 -9.34 11.48 -9.48
CA VAL A 136 -8.51 12.43 -10.23
C VAL A 136 -8.47 12.07 -11.72
N PHE A 137 -8.12 10.83 -12.03
CA PHE A 137 -7.94 10.36 -13.40
C PHE A 137 -9.23 9.86 -14.04
N ARG A 138 -10.28 9.66 -13.23
CA ARG A 138 -11.58 9.10 -13.65
C ARG A 138 -11.46 7.70 -14.27
N ASP A 139 -10.37 7.00 -13.99
CA ASP A 139 -10.05 5.68 -14.52
C ASP A 139 -9.46 4.80 -13.42
N VAL A 140 -9.90 3.54 -13.35
CA VAL A 140 -9.49 2.57 -12.32
C VAL A 140 -8.08 2.04 -12.60
N LEU A 141 -7.76 1.73 -13.86
CA LEU A 141 -6.47 1.17 -14.26
C LEU A 141 -5.37 2.22 -14.09
N PHE A 142 -5.56 3.41 -14.63
CA PHE A 142 -4.56 4.47 -14.55
C PHE A 142 -4.30 4.91 -13.09
N SER A 143 -5.35 4.92 -12.27
CA SER A 143 -5.19 5.15 -10.82
C SER A 143 -4.38 4.07 -10.13
N THR A 144 -4.57 2.82 -10.53
CA THR A 144 -3.88 1.67 -9.94
C THR A 144 -2.41 1.69 -10.33
N GLU A 145 -2.12 1.93 -11.62
CA GLU A 145 -0.76 2.11 -12.13
C GLU A 145 -0.04 3.27 -11.44
N PHE A 146 -0.70 4.41 -11.24
CA PHE A 146 -0.14 5.53 -10.49
C PHE A 146 0.25 5.12 -9.06
N ALA A 147 -0.62 4.38 -8.36
CA ALA A 147 -0.32 3.89 -7.02
C ALA A 147 0.87 2.91 -7.03
N TYR A 148 0.97 2.04 -8.05
CA TYR A 148 2.09 1.12 -8.20
C TYR A 148 3.40 1.87 -8.43
N LEU A 149 3.40 2.88 -9.30
CA LEU A 149 4.57 3.73 -9.53
C LEU A 149 4.99 4.45 -8.24
N LEU A 150 4.04 4.96 -7.46
CA LEU A 150 4.34 5.56 -6.15
C LEU A 150 5.02 4.56 -5.22
N TRP A 151 4.48 3.36 -5.08
CA TRP A 151 5.07 2.34 -4.20
C TRP A 151 6.42 1.84 -4.70
N CYS A 152 6.56 1.60 -6.00
CA CYS A 152 7.84 1.30 -6.63
C CYS A 152 8.87 2.39 -6.39
N ALA A 153 8.50 3.67 -6.46
CA ALA A 153 9.40 4.78 -6.16
C ALA A 153 9.81 4.80 -4.67
N THR A 154 8.88 4.56 -3.74
CA THR A 154 9.20 4.52 -2.30
C THR A 154 10.06 3.31 -1.90
N ILE A 155 9.81 2.14 -2.48
CA ILE A 155 10.58 0.92 -2.24
C ILE A 155 11.94 1.02 -2.92
N GLY A 156 11.93 1.42 -4.20
CA GLY A 156 13.11 1.58 -5.05
C GLY A 156 13.98 2.78 -4.68
N GLY A 157 13.46 3.73 -3.90
CA GLY A 157 14.15 4.98 -3.55
C GLY A 157 15.51 4.77 -2.90
N MET A 158 15.71 3.68 -2.15
CA MET A 158 17.02 3.33 -1.58
C MET A 158 18.08 3.09 -2.66
N PHE A 159 17.68 2.51 -3.80
CA PHE A 159 18.57 2.27 -4.94
C PHE A 159 18.87 3.55 -5.74
N LEU A 160 18.03 4.58 -5.61
CA LEU A 160 18.26 5.88 -6.22
C LEU A 160 19.26 6.76 -5.44
N LEU A 161 19.65 6.37 -4.22
CA LEU A 161 20.67 7.08 -3.46
C LEU A 161 22.06 6.97 -4.10
N ALA A 162 22.38 5.81 -4.66
CA ALA A 162 23.67 5.57 -5.33
C ALA A 162 23.96 6.53 -6.50
N PRO A 163 23.05 6.73 -7.48
CA PRO A 163 23.28 7.73 -8.51
C PRO A 163 23.21 9.18 -7.98
N LEU A 164 22.49 9.43 -6.89
CA LEU A 164 22.36 10.76 -6.30
C LEU A 164 23.68 11.25 -5.69
N GLU A 165 24.50 10.36 -5.14
CA GLU A 165 25.82 10.66 -4.58
C GLU A 165 26.76 11.38 -5.58
N ARG A 166 26.51 11.23 -6.89
CA ARG A 166 27.26 11.95 -7.93
C ARG A 166 27.00 13.47 -7.96
N TYR A 167 25.90 13.92 -7.34
CA TYR A 167 25.41 15.29 -7.44
C TYR A 167 25.38 16.03 -6.10
N ILE A 168 25.57 15.33 -4.98
CA ILE A 168 25.53 15.93 -3.64
C ILE A 168 26.73 15.47 -2.82
N ASP A 169 27.23 16.35 -1.96
CA ASP A 169 28.43 16.09 -1.16
C ASP A 169 28.24 14.93 -0.17
N SER A 170 27.01 14.70 0.31
CA SER A 170 26.70 13.58 1.19
C SER A 170 25.23 13.17 1.10
N VAL A 171 24.98 11.89 0.84
CA VAL A 171 23.64 11.26 0.87
C VAL A 171 23.15 10.99 2.30
N GLN A 172 24.03 11.10 3.31
CA GLN A 172 23.77 10.70 4.68
C GLN A 172 22.52 11.34 5.31
N PRO A 173 22.22 12.64 5.10
CA PRO A 173 21.01 13.27 5.64
C PRO A 173 19.72 12.78 4.99
N ILE A 174 19.80 12.20 3.80
CA ILE A 174 18.64 11.78 2.98
C ILE A 174 18.24 10.33 3.31
N ILE A 175 19.20 9.48 3.70
CA ILE A 175 18.95 8.07 4.01
C ILE A 175 17.78 7.88 4.99
N PRO A 176 17.69 8.60 6.14
CA PRO A 176 16.57 8.43 7.06
C PRO A 176 15.22 8.73 6.42
N LEU A 177 15.14 9.74 5.56
CA LEU A 177 13.90 10.10 4.86
C LEU A 177 13.44 8.95 3.93
N VAL A 178 14.37 8.37 3.17
CA VAL A 178 14.07 7.25 2.27
C VAL A 178 13.65 6.02 3.05
N LEU A 179 14.31 5.72 4.18
CA LEU A 179 13.94 4.61 5.06
C LEU A 179 12.57 4.82 5.71
N HIS A 180 12.23 6.04 6.12
CA HIS A 180 10.91 6.36 6.69
C HIS A 180 9.77 6.22 5.67
N ALA A 181 10.04 6.53 4.40
CA ALA A 181 9.07 6.43 3.32
C ALA A 181 8.89 5.00 2.80
N ASN A 182 9.92 4.16 2.91
CA ASN A 182 9.92 2.81 2.34
C ASN A 182 9.07 1.84 3.19
N PRO A 183 7.96 1.31 2.65
CA PRO A 183 7.04 0.47 3.41
C PRO A 183 7.62 -0.89 3.83
N LEU A 184 8.66 -1.40 3.15
CA LEU A 184 9.28 -2.68 3.54
C LEU A 184 10.00 -2.59 4.89
N ILE A 185 10.48 -1.39 5.24
CA ILE A 185 11.31 -1.15 6.43
C ILE A 185 10.57 -1.43 7.72
N ALA A 186 9.26 -1.21 7.77
CA ALA A 186 8.48 -1.50 8.97
C ALA A 186 8.54 -2.99 9.35
N VAL A 187 8.45 -3.88 8.37
CA VAL A 187 8.51 -5.33 8.60
C VAL A 187 9.92 -5.78 8.91
N CYS A 188 10.93 -5.22 8.23
CA CYS A 188 12.34 -5.47 8.57
C CYS A 188 12.65 -5.05 10.01
N ALA A 189 12.15 -3.89 10.45
CA ALA A 189 12.34 -3.40 11.82
C ALA A 189 11.63 -4.26 12.87
N ILE A 190 10.50 -4.89 12.55
CA ILE A 190 9.79 -5.82 13.45
C ILE A 190 10.54 -7.15 13.58
N LEU A 191 11.03 -7.68 12.46
CA LEU A 191 11.68 -8.98 12.44
C LEU A 191 13.10 -8.92 13.03
N GLY A 192 13.85 -7.85 12.76
CA GLY A 192 15.08 -7.47 13.48
C GLY A 192 16.24 -8.47 13.40
N GLU A 193 16.07 -9.59 12.71
CA GLU A 193 17.02 -10.70 12.66
C GLU A 193 17.98 -10.58 11.47
N THR A 194 17.53 -9.97 10.36
CA THR A 194 18.36 -9.81 9.18
C THR A 194 18.15 -8.44 8.50
N ASP A 195 19.26 -7.82 8.11
CA ASP A 195 19.25 -6.55 7.39
C ASP A 195 19.17 -6.83 5.89
N ILE A 196 17.99 -6.59 5.30
CA ILE A 196 17.70 -6.85 3.88
C ILE A 196 18.65 -6.11 2.93
N PHE A 197 19.24 -5.00 3.39
CA PHE A 197 20.17 -4.20 2.62
C PHE A 197 21.63 -4.57 2.87
N ARG A 198 21.93 -5.46 3.83
CA ARG A 198 23.29 -5.96 4.10
C ARG A 198 23.41 -7.44 3.77
N THR A 199 22.96 -7.80 2.57
CA THR A 199 23.12 -9.16 2.03
C THR A 199 24.32 -9.22 1.09
N PRO A 200 25.04 -10.37 1.00
CA PRO A 200 26.21 -10.50 0.11
C PRO A 200 25.91 -10.10 -1.34
N LEU A 201 24.72 -10.45 -1.84
CA LEU A 201 24.26 -10.07 -3.18
C LEU A 201 24.22 -8.55 -3.36
N LEU A 202 23.73 -7.80 -2.38
CA LEU A 202 23.64 -6.35 -2.48
C LEU A 202 24.99 -5.65 -2.32
N TYR A 203 25.96 -6.25 -1.61
CA TYR A 203 27.34 -5.76 -1.56
C TYR A 203 28.02 -5.80 -2.93
N GLU A 204 27.67 -6.80 -3.75
CA GLU A 204 28.20 -6.92 -5.12
C GLU A 204 27.50 -5.97 -6.09
N LEU A 205 26.19 -5.74 -5.91
CA LEU A 205 25.37 -5.01 -6.89
C LEU A 205 25.23 -3.51 -6.61
N THR A 206 25.35 -3.08 -5.34
CA THR A 206 24.97 -1.72 -4.95
C THR A 206 25.89 -1.18 -3.83
N PRO A 207 26.12 0.14 -3.75
CA PRO A 207 26.83 0.75 -2.63
C PRO A 207 25.94 0.90 -1.38
N ILE A 208 24.65 0.56 -1.45
CA ILE A 208 23.70 0.71 -0.33
C ILE A 208 24.18 0.06 0.98
N PRO A 209 24.72 -1.18 0.96
CA PRO A 209 25.13 -1.86 2.18
C PRO A 209 26.27 -1.16 2.93
N SER A 210 27.08 -0.34 2.23
CA SER A 210 28.20 0.38 2.83
C SER A 210 27.77 1.65 3.57
N TYR A 211 26.53 2.11 3.38
CA TYR A 211 26.01 3.25 4.10
C TYR A 211 25.76 2.95 5.58
N LEU A 212 26.02 3.95 6.41
CA LEU A 212 25.76 3.88 7.84
C LEU A 212 24.30 4.26 8.10
N PHE A 213 23.45 3.28 8.41
CA PHE A 213 22.09 3.53 8.84
C PHE A 213 21.61 2.46 9.82
N ALA A 214 20.56 2.81 10.56
CA ALA A 214 19.79 1.93 11.41
C ALA A 214 18.33 1.99 10.98
N TYR A 215 17.61 0.87 11.09
CA TYR A 215 16.20 0.89 10.75
C TYR A 215 15.41 1.77 11.73
N PRO A 216 14.57 2.67 11.22
CA PRO A 216 13.66 3.43 12.06
C PRO A 216 12.67 2.48 12.74
N PRO A 217 12.11 2.88 13.89
CA PRO A 217 11.03 2.12 14.51
C PRO A 217 9.85 1.94 13.54
N TRP A 218 9.27 0.74 13.51
CA TRP A 218 8.21 0.38 12.56
C TRP A 218 7.02 1.34 12.58
N TYR A 219 6.65 1.86 13.75
CA TYR A 219 5.53 2.78 13.91
C TYR A 219 5.77 4.13 13.23
N LEU A 220 7.02 4.56 13.06
CA LEU A 220 7.37 5.80 12.39
C LEU A 220 7.15 5.68 10.87
N VAL A 221 7.50 4.52 10.30
CA VAL A 221 7.18 4.20 8.90
C VAL A 221 5.66 4.14 8.70
N CYS A 222 4.93 3.48 9.62
CA CYS A 222 3.47 3.46 9.59
C CYS A 222 2.85 4.85 9.70
N PHE A 223 3.41 5.76 10.52
CA PHE A 223 2.94 7.13 10.62
C PHE A 223 3.00 7.85 9.27
N TRP A 224 4.10 7.69 8.51
CA TRP A 224 4.21 8.24 7.16
C TRP A 224 3.16 7.66 6.20
N GLN A 225 2.87 6.37 6.28
CA GLN A 225 1.84 5.75 5.46
C GLN A 225 0.44 6.25 5.80
N VAL A 226 0.13 6.43 7.09
CA VAL A 226 -1.10 7.10 7.54
C VAL A 226 -1.16 8.53 7.05
N PHE A 227 -0.04 9.27 7.07
CA PHE A 227 0.02 10.64 6.57
C PHE A 227 -0.29 10.73 5.07
N ILE A 228 0.32 9.86 4.25
CA ILE A 228 0.05 9.77 2.81
C ILE A 228 -1.43 9.46 2.56
N GLY A 229 -1.95 8.40 3.18
CA GLY A 229 -3.36 8.02 3.05
C GLY A 229 -4.33 9.11 3.52
N GLY A 230 -3.98 9.79 4.62
CA GLY A 230 -4.73 10.92 5.17
C GLY A 230 -4.83 12.09 4.19
N ILE A 231 -3.73 12.48 3.55
CA ILE A 231 -3.72 13.53 2.52
C ILE A 231 -4.62 13.14 1.34
N CYS A 232 -4.55 11.90 0.86
CA CYS A 232 -5.39 11.40 -0.23
C CYS A 232 -6.89 11.47 0.15
N LEU A 233 -7.27 10.99 1.34
CA LEU A 233 -8.64 11.04 1.83
C LEU A 233 -9.15 12.47 2.04
N LEU A 234 -8.32 13.37 2.56
CA LEU A 234 -8.69 14.77 2.73
C LEU A 234 -8.90 15.47 1.37
N SER A 235 -8.07 15.14 0.38
CA SER A 235 -8.17 15.68 -0.97
C SER A 235 -9.44 15.23 -1.70
N LEU A 236 -9.89 13.98 -1.46
CA LEU A 236 -11.17 13.48 -1.96
C LEU A 236 -12.37 14.34 -1.54
N ASN A 237 -12.33 14.92 -0.34
CA ASN A 237 -13.42 15.78 0.16
C ASN A 237 -13.53 17.11 -0.61
N LYS A 238 -12.46 17.56 -1.28
CA LYS A 238 -12.50 18.76 -2.13
C LYS A 238 -13.25 18.48 -3.44
N PHE A 239 -13.06 17.31 -4.03
CA PHE A 239 -13.79 16.90 -5.24
C PHE A 239 -15.29 16.73 -4.99
N ALA A 240 -15.68 16.24 -3.81
CA ALA A 240 -17.09 16.14 -3.42
C ALA A 240 -17.78 17.49 -3.18
N ALA A 241 -17.02 18.57 -2.93
CA ALA A 241 -17.54 19.89 -2.63
C ALA A 241 -17.63 20.83 -3.84
N ALA A 242 -17.06 20.45 -5.00
CA ALA A 242 -17.17 21.22 -6.23
C ALA A 242 -18.62 21.16 -6.74
N LYS A 243 -19.34 22.29 -6.67
CA LYS A 243 -20.72 22.41 -7.21
C LYS A 243 -20.76 21.94 -8.67
N PRO A 244 -21.83 21.26 -9.11
CA PRO A 244 -22.06 21.10 -10.53
C PRO A 244 -22.09 22.51 -11.15
N LEU A 245 -21.25 22.75 -12.15
CA LEU A 245 -21.38 23.90 -13.03
C LEU A 245 -22.85 23.95 -13.43
N LYS A 246 -23.53 25.06 -13.11
CA LYS A 246 -24.88 25.34 -13.61
C LYS A 246 -24.76 25.29 -15.13
N GLY A 247 -25.11 24.14 -15.71
CA GLY A 247 -25.32 24.02 -17.13
C GLY A 247 -26.41 25.02 -17.48
N THR A 248 -26.03 26.07 -18.18
CA THR A 248 -26.94 26.90 -18.94
C THR A 248 -27.73 25.99 -19.88
N THR A 249 -28.92 25.61 -19.46
CA THR A 249 -29.95 25.07 -20.32
C THR A 249 -30.30 26.17 -21.32
N LYS A 250 -29.59 26.20 -22.45
CA LYS A 250 -30.14 26.82 -23.66
C LYS A 250 -31.18 25.85 -24.19
N THR A 251 -32.42 26.05 -23.75
CA THR A 251 -33.62 25.60 -24.45
C THR A 251 -33.61 26.21 -25.83
N TRP A 252 -33.13 25.46 -26.82
CA TRP A 252 -33.43 25.73 -28.22
C TRP A 252 -34.82 25.18 -28.49
N LEU A 253 -35.83 26.04 -28.28
CA LEU A 253 -37.12 25.93 -28.95
C LEU A 253 -36.96 26.54 -30.33
N THR A 254 -36.86 25.69 -31.34
CA THR A 254 -37.30 25.93 -32.73
C THR A 254 -37.59 24.58 -33.36
#